data_AF-A0A376VIT3-F1
#
_entry.id   AF-A0A376VIT3-F1
#
_cell.length_a   1.000
_cell.length_b   1.000
_cell.length_c   1.000
_cell.angle_alpha   90.00
_cell.angle_beta   90.00
_cell.angle_gamma   90.00
#
_symmetry.space_group_name_H-M   'P 1'
#
loop_
_entity.id
_entity.type
_entity.pdbx_description
1 polymer ?
#
loop_
_entity_poly.entity_id
_entity_poly.type
_entity_poly.pdbx_seq_one_letter_code
_entity_poly.pdbx_strand_id
1 'polypeptide(L)'
;MIPEIGNGLLCLALGIALLLSVYPLWGVARGDARMMASSRLFAWLLFMSVAGAFLVLVNAFVVNDFTVTYVASNSNTQLPVWYRVAATWGAHEGSLLLWVLLMSGWTFAVAILVSVFRWILWPAYWR
;
A
#
# COMPACT_ATOMS: atom_id res chain seq x y z
N MET A 1 2.65 1.56 20.78
CA MET A 1 2.23 0.23 20.28
C MET A 1 1.52 0.28 18.93
N ILE A 2 0.61 1.24 18.69
CA ILE A 2 -0.02 1.41 17.36
C ILE A 2 0.99 1.82 16.26
N PRO A 3 1.94 2.77 16.51
CA PRO A 3 2.95 3.14 15.51
C PRO A 3 3.85 1.98 15.05
N GLU A 4 4.15 1.04 15.94
CA GLU A 4 4.99 -0.14 15.70
C GLU A 4 4.29 -1.11 14.73
N ILE A 5 2.96 -1.20 14.78
CA ILE A 5 2.16 -1.93 13.79
C ILE A 5 2.30 -1.27 12.42
N GLY A 6 2.24 0.06 12.35
CA GLY A 6 2.45 0.80 11.11
C GLY A 6 3.80 0.50 10.48
N ASN A 7 4.87 0.50 11.27
CA ASN A 7 6.21 0.13 10.79
C ASN A 7 6.28 -1.34 10.35
N GLY A 8 5.70 -2.26 11.12
CA GLY A 8 5.61 -3.68 10.75
C GLY A 8 4.88 -3.89 9.42
N LEU A 9 3.80 -3.15 9.16
CA LEU A 9 3.08 -3.17 7.88
C LEU A 9 3.95 -2.65 6.73
N LEU A 10 4.79 -1.64 6.94
CA LEU A 10 5.72 -1.16 5.91
C LEU A 10 6.83 -2.18 5.61
N CYS A 11 7.36 -2.86 6.63
CA CYS A 11 8.31 -3.96 6.42
C CYS A 11 7.67 -5.11 5.62
N LEU A 12 6.43 -5.47 5.93
CA LEU A 12 5.67 -6.45 5.15
C LEU A 12 5.42 -5.98 3.72
N ALA A 13 5.02 -4.72 3.54
CA ALA A 13 4.81 -4.12 2.22
C ALA A 13 6.09 -4.19 1.37
N LEU A 14 7.26 -3.94 1.96
CA LEU A 14 8.55 -4.07 1.27
C LEU A 14 8.79 -5.51 0.80
N GLY A 15 8.58 -6.51 1.66
CA GLY A 15 8.70 -7.92 1.29
C GLY A 15 7.74 -8.31 0.16
N ILE A 16 6.49 -7.86 0.24
CA ILE A 16 5.48 -8.11 -0.81
C ILE A 16 5.86 -7.42 -2.11
N ALA A 17 6.40 -6.20 -2.08
CA ALA A 17 6.83 -5.47 -3.27
C ALA A 17 7.96 -6.20 -4.01
N LEU A 18 8.93 -6.77 -3.27
CA LEU A 18 9.99 -7.60 -3.84
C LEU A 18 9.44 -8.90 -4.45
N LEU A 19 8.49 -9.55 -3.78
CA LEU A 19 7.83 -10.74 -4.32
C LEU A 19 7.01 -10.41 -5.57
N LEU A 20 6.27 -9.29 -5.56
CA LEU A 20 5.49 -8.81 -6.69
C LEU A 20 6.37 -8.48 -7.90
N SER A 21 7.57 -7.93 -7.67
CA SER A 21 8.48 -7.59 -8.77
C SER A 21 9.18 -8.81 -9.36
N VAL A 22 9.56 -9.81 -8.56
CA VAL A 22 10.38 -10.94 -9.03
C VAL A 22 9.53 -12.15 -9.45
N TYR A 23 8.58 -12.58 -8.61
CA TYR A 23 7.95 -13.89 -8.75
C TYR A 23 7.03 -14.01 -10.00
N PRO A 24 6.15 -13.04 -10.30
CA PRO A 24 5.36 -13.07 -11.53
C PRO A 24 6.22 -12.95 -12.80
N LEU A 25 7.30 -12.16 -12.78
CA LEU A 25 8.23 -12.04 -13.91
C LEU A 25 8.94 -13.36 -14.19
N TRP A 26 9.34 -14.09 -13.15
CA TRP A 26 9.87 -15.44 -13.33
C TRP A 26 8.81 -16.40 -13.92
N GLY A 27 7.55 -16.25 -13.53
CA GLY A 27 6.43 -16.96 -14.14
C GLY A 27 6.35 -16.78 -15.65
N VAL A 28 6.57 -15.54 -16.13
CA VAL A 28 6.64 -15.24 -17.58
C VAL A 28 7.79 -15.99 -18.24
N ALA A 29 8.99 -15.98 -17.66
CA ALA A 29 10.15 -16.67 -18.21
C ALA A 29 9.98 -18.21 -18.28
N ARG A 30 9.19 -18.79 -17.37
CA ARG A 30 8.88 -20.24 -17.36
C ARG A 30 7.62 -20.61 -18.15
N GLY A 31 6.81 -19.65 -18.59
CA GLY A 31 5.51 -19.91 -19.18
C GLY A 31 4.48 -20.48 -18.19
N ASP A 32 4.65 -20.29 -16.89
CA ASP A 32 3.72 -20.80 -15.87
C ASP A 32 2.62 -19.77 -15.55
N ALA A 33 1.41 -20.05 -16.04
CA ALA A 33 0.25 -19.20 -15.83
C ALA A 33 -0.16 -19.04 -14.35
N ARG A 34 0.16 -20.01 -13.48
CA ARG A 34 -0.15 -19.93 -12.04
C ARG A 34 0.76 -18.93 -11.35
N MET A 35 2.06 -18.95 -11.70
CA MET A 35 3.03 -17.98 -11.19
C MET A 35 2.66 -16.56 -11.65
N MET A 36 2.26 -16.38 -12.91
CA MET A 36 1.79 -15.09 -13.41
C MET A 36 0.53 -14.59 -12.70
N ALA A 37 -0.42 -15.49 -12.39
CA ALA A 37 -1.67 -15.15 -11.69
C ALA A 37 -1.46 -14.67 -10.24
N SER A 38 -0.35 -15.04 -9.60
CA SER A 38 -0.02 -14.62 -8.23
C SER A 38 0.21 -13.11 -8.07
N SER A 39 0.55 -12.40 -9.16
CA SER A 39 0.69 -10.94 -9.20
C SER A 39 -0.52 -10.20 -8.61
N ARG A 40 -1.73 -10.75 -8.81
CA ARG A 40 -2.95 -10.16 -8.26
C ARG A 40 -2.97 -10.22 -6.74
N LEU A 41 -2.64 -11.37 -6.15
CA LEU A 41 -2.63 -11.51 -4.70
C LEU A 41 -1.60 -10.58 -4.07
N PHE A 42 -0.41 -10.48 -4.67
CA PHE A 42 0.62 -9.59 -4.16
C PHE A 42 0.25 -8.10 -4.31
N ALA A 43 -0.41 -7.70 -5.41
CA ALA A 43 -0.94 -6.34 -5.56
C ALA A 43 -1.97 -5.99 -4.48
N TRP A 44 -2.85 -6.92 -4.13
CA TRP A 44 -3.81 -6.77 -3.03
C TRP A 44 -3.11 -6.62 -1.68
N LEU A 45 -2.20 -7.53 -1.36
CA LEU A 45 -1.47 -7.51 -0.08
C LEU A 45 -0.61 -6.25 0.07
N LEU A 46 0.03 -5.79 -1.02
CA LEU A 46 0.83 -4.57 -1.02
C LEU A 46 -0.04 -3.35 -0.69
N PHE A 47 -1.16 -3.17 -1.40
CA PHE A 47 -2.06 -2.04 -1.16
C PHE A 47 -2.63 -2.06 0.25
N MET A 48 -3.11 -3.21 0.74
CA MET A 48 -3.67 -3.30 2.09
C MET A 48 -2.63 -3.01 3.18
N SER A 49 -1.39 -3.44 2.99
CA SER A 49 -0.31 -3.17 3.95
C SER A 49 0.05 -1.68 3.99
N VAL A 50 0.20 -1.04 2.82
CA VAL A 50 0.50 0.40 2.72
C VAL A 50 -0.67 1.26 3.21
N ALA A 51 -1.90 0.93 2.83
CA ALA A 51 -3.10 1.61 3.31
C ALA A 51 -3.26 1.48 4.82
N GLY A 52 -3.02 0.29 5.39
CA GLY A 52 -3.02 0.09 6.83
C GLY A 52 -1.98 0.95 7.55
N ALA A 53 -0.74 0.99 7.04
CA ALA A 53 0.31 1.83 7.59
C ALA A 53 -0.05 3.33 7.54
N PHE A 54 -0.63 3.80 6.43
CA PHE A 54 -1.08 5.17 6.29
C PHE A 54 -2.22 5.52 7.25
N LEU A 55 -3.20 4.63 7.43
CA LEU A 55 -4.30 4.83 8.39
C LEU A 55 -3.79 4.87 9.84
N VAL A 56 -2.80 4.03 10.18
CA VAL A 56 -2.11 4.08 11.48
C VAL A 56 -1.44 5.43 11.70
N LEU A 57 -0.75 5.96 10.68
CA LEU A 57 -0.14 7.29 10.76
C LEU A 57 -1.18 8.40 10.96
N VAL A 58 -2.27 8.37 10.19
CA VAL A 58 -3.38 9.33 10.33
C VAL A 58 -3.96 9.27 11.74
N ASN A 59 -4.18 8.06 12.29
CA ASN A 59 -4.66 7.90 13.66
C ASN A 59 -3.71 8.52 14.69
N ALA A 60 -2.39 8.34 14.52
CA ALA A 60 -1.38 8.94 15.40
C ALA A 60 -1.45 10.49 15.42
N PHE A 61 -1.71 11.13 14.27
CA PHE A 61 -1.93 12.59 14.20
C PHE A 61 -3.27 13.02 14.81
N VAL A 62 -4.34 12.25 14.61
CA VAL A 62 -5.67 12.56 15.17
C VAL A 62 -5.68 12.45 16.70
N VAL A 63 -4.92 11.52 17.26
CA VAL A 63 -4.79 11.35 18.72
C VAL A 63 -3.66 12.22 19.31
N ASN A 64 -2.84 12.87 18.47
CA ASN A 64 -1.63 13.60 18.87
C ASN A 64 -0.67 12.71 19.68
N ASP A 65 -0.37 11.53 19.18
CA ASP A 65 0.59 10.65 19.83
C ASP A 65 2.03 11.20 19.68
N PHE A 66 2.44 12.03 20.64
CA PHE A 66 3.76 12.67 20.66
C PHE A 66 4.91 11.70 20.99
N THR A 67 4.62 10.43 21.30
CA THR A 67 5.68 9.42 21.39
C THR A 67 6.30 9.12 20.02
N VAL A 68 5.57 9.41 18.94
CA VAL A 68 6.06 9.33 17.56
C VAL A 68 6.77 10.64 17.20
N THR A 69 8.08 10.56 16.94
CA THR A 69 8.91 11.72 16.57
C THR A 69 8.35 12.50 15.38
N TYR A 70 7.78 11.80 14.40
CA TYR A 70 7.15 12.42 13.24
C TYR A 70 5.91 13.26 13.61
N VAL A 71 5.07 12.79 14.54
CA VAL A 71 3.89 13.55 15.03
C VAL A 71 4.34 14.71 15.90
N ALA A 72 5.33 14.50 16.78
CA ALA A 72 5.87 15.54 17.66
C ALA A 72 6.53 16.70 16.91
N SER A 73 7.09 16.44 15.73
CA SER A 73 7.74 17.47 14.91
C SER A 73 6.77 18.20 13.96
N ASN A 74 5.60 17.62 13.66
CA ASN A 74 4.69 18.13 12.61
C ASN A 74 3.26 18.42 13.09
N SER A 75 2.93 18.18 14.37
CA SER A 75 1.60 18.44 14.94
C SER A 75 1.69 19.27 16.23
N ASN A 76 0.60 19.94 16.58
CA ASN A 76 0.42 20.67 17.83
C ASN A 76 -1.03 20.47 18.33
N THR A 77 -1.22 20.36 19.65
CA THR A 77 -2.53 20.11 20.28
C THR A 77 -3.58 21.18 19.98
N GLN A 78 -3.16 22.40 19.66
CA GLN A 78 -4.06 23.52 19.35
C GLN A 78 -4.63 23.50 17.91
N LEU A 79 -4.16 22.59 17.04
CA LEU A 79 -4.64 22.52 15.66
C LEU A 79 -5.96 21.75 15.53
N PRO A 80 -6.94 22.26 14.76
CA PRO A 80 -8.14 21.51 14.39
C PRO A 80 -7.79 20.17 13.72
N VAL A 81 -8.64 19.16 13.90
CA VAL A 81 -8.39 17.78 13.41
C VAL A 81 -8.06 17.75 11.91
N TRP A 82 -8.73 18.55 11.09
CA TRP A 82 -8.52 18.61 9.64
C TRP A 82 -7.09 19.02 9.25
N TYR A 83 -6.51 19.98 9.98
CA TYR A 83 -5.13 20.42 9.76
C TYR A 83 -4.13 19.36 10.23
N ARG A 84 -4.46 18.61 11.28
CA ARG A 84 -3.64 17.50 11.76
C ARG A 84 -3.62 16.33 10.77
N VAL A 85 -4.75 16.07 10.10
CA VAL A 85 -4.79 15.10 9.01
C VAL A 85 -3.95 15.59 7.83
N ALA A 86 -4.07 16.87 7.44
CA ALA A 86 -3.22 17.43 6.38
C ALA A 86 -1.72 17.39 6.70
N ALA A 87 -1.35 17.51 7.98
CA ALA A 87 0.03 17.40 8.43
C ALA A 87 0.63 16.00 8.20
N THR A 88 -0.19 14.95 8.11
CA THR A 88 0.29 13.56 7.91
C THR A 88 1.05 13.36 6.60
N TRP A 89 0.76 14.17 5.57
CA TRP A 89 1.46 14.16 4.28
C TRP A 89 2.14 15.50 3.96
N GLY A 90 2.16 16.44 4.90
CA GLY A 90 2.76 17.76 4.71
C GLY A 90 4.28 17.75 4.81
N ALA A 91 4.87 16.77 5.49
CA ALA A 91 6.31 16.61 5.62
C ALA A 91 6.89 15.55 4.66
N HIS A 92 8.22 15.55 4.52
CA HIS A 92 8.95 14.72 3.54
C HIS A 92 8.64 13.21 3.65
N GLU A 93 8.66 12.65 4.86
CA GLU A 93 8.40 11.21 5.07
C GLU A 93 6.94 10.83 4.81
N GLY A 94 6.01 11.68 5.23
CA GLY A 94 4.58 11.47 5.03
C GLY A 94 4.16 11.60 3.57
N SER A 95 4.74 12.54 2.82
CA SER A 95 4.48 12.68 1.39
C SER A 95 4.99 11.47 0.59
N LEU A 96 6.13 10.89 0.97
CA LEU A 96 6.61 9.62 0.41
C LEU A 96 5.62 8.49 0.67
N LEU A 97 5.10 8.37 1.89
CA LEU A 97 4.11 7.34 2.22
C LEU A 97 2.81 7.53 1.43
N LEU A 98 2.34 8.77 1.28
CA LEU A 98 1.19 9.09 0.42
C LEU A 98 1.45 8.69 -1.04
N TRP A 99 2.65 8.94 -1.55
CA TRP A 99 3.01 8.54 -2.90
C TRP A 99 3.00 7.01 -3.06
N VAL A 100 3.59 6.27 -2.12
CA VAL A 100 3.54 4.81 -2.15
C VAL A 100 2.10 4.29 -2.06
N LEU A 101 1.22 4.97 -1.31
CA LEU A 101 -0.21 4.66 -1.26
C LEU A 101 -0.89 4.84 -2.62
N LEU A 102 -0.64 5.95 -3.31
CA LEU A 102 -1.22 6.22 -4.64
C LEU A 102 -0.71 5.21 -5.69
N MET A 103 0.58 4.89 -5.68
CA MET A 103 1.19 3.93 -6.60
C MET A 103 0.70 2.49 -6.36
N SER A 104 0.59 2.08 -5.10
CA SER A 104 0.02 0.77 -4.74
C SER A 104 -1.48 0.71 -5.05
N GLY A 105 -2.22 1.82 -4.86
CA GLY A 105 -3.63 1.95 -5.24
C GLY A 105 -3.86 1.82 -6.74
N TRP A 106 -2.99 2.43 -7.56
CA TRP A 106 -3.02 2.25 -9.00
C TRP A 106 -2.74 0.80 -9.41
N THR A 107 -1.70 0.19 -8.82
CA THR A 107 -1.34 -1.22 -9.06
C THR A 107 -2.51 -2.16 -8.72
N PHE A 108 -3.19 -1.90 -7.61
CA PHE A 108 -4.38 -2.62 -7.18
C PHE A 108 -5.55 -2.46 -8.15
N ALA A 109 -5.85 -1.23 -8.58
CA ALA A 109 -6.91 -0.95 -9.53
C ALA A 109 -6.70 -1.71 -10.86
N VAL A 110 -5.47 -1.68 -11.39
CA VAL A 110 -5.10 -2.44 -12.61
C VAL A 110 -5.29 -3.94 -12.39
N ALA A 111 -4.86 -4.48 -11.24
CA ALA A 111 -4.98 -5.91 -10.95
C ALA A 111 -6.45 -6.39 -10.91
N ILE A 112 -7.38 -5.54 -10.47
CA ILE A 112 -8.84 -5.79 -10.47
C ILE A 112 -9.40 -5.70 -11.89
N LEU A 113 -9.10 -4.62 -12.62
CA LEU A 113 -9.63 -4.38 -13.96
C LEU A 113 -9.23 -5.49 -14.93
N VAL A 114 -7.98 -5.96 -14.88
CA VAL A 114 -7.49 -7.07 -15.71
C VAL A 114 -8.24 -8.37 -15.42
N SER A 115 -8.65 -8.64 -14.18
CA SER A 115 -9.51 -9.81 -13.89
C SER A 115 -10.83 -9.73 -14.62
N VAL A 116 -11.49 -8.58 -14.53
CA VAL A 116 -12.81 -8.36 -15.14
C VAL A 116 -12.70 -8.52 -16.66
N PHE A 117 -11.66 -7.95 -17.26
CA PHE A 117 -11.45 -8.00 -18.71
C PHE A 117 -11.17 -9.42 -19.23
N ARG A 118 -10.44 -10.24 -18.46
CA ARG A 118 -10.22 -11.67 -18.80
C ARG A 118 -11.53 -12.46 -18.83
N TRP A 119 -12.50 -12.15 -17.96
CA TRP A 119 -13.80 -12.79 -17.98
C TRP A 119 -14.71 -12.35 -19.14
N ILE A 120 -14.54 -11.11 -19.62
CA ILE A 120 -15.39 -10.53 -20.67
C ILE A 120 -14.92 -10.89 -22.08
N LEU A 121 -13.61 -10.87 -22.34
CA LEU A 121 -13.06 -11.08 -23.70
C LEU A 121 -12.43 -12.45 -23.94
N TRP A 122 -12.22 -13.25 -22.90
CA TRP A 122 -11.55 -14.55 -23.00
C TRP A 122 -12.36 -15.74 -22.42
N PRO A 123 -13.65 -15.95 -22.75
CA PRO A 123 -14.36 -17.13 -22.21
C PRO A 123 -14.06 -18.45 -22.92
N ALA A 124 -13.49 -18.47 -24.15
CA ALA A 124 -13.75 -19.60 -25.06
C ALA A 124 -12.58 -20.32 -25.77
N TYR A 125 -11.35 -19.82 -25.80
CA TYR A 125 -10.40 -20.31 -26.83
C TYR A 125 -9.27 -21.26 -26.43
N TRP A 126 -9.05 -21.58 -25.14
CA TRP A 126 -7.97 -22.51 -24.76
C TRP A 126 -8.34 -23.42 -23.58
N ARG A 127 -9.14 -24.46 -23.88
CA ARG A 127 -8.97 -25.77 -23.22
C ARG A 127 -7.87 -26.53 -23.96
#